data_AF-A0A7T7L4K8-F1
#
_entry.id   AF-A0A7T7L4K8-F1
#
_cell.length_a   1.000
_cell.length_b   1.000
_cell.length_c   1.000
_cell.angle_alpha   90.00
_cell.angle_beta   90.00
_cell.angle_gamma   90.00
#
_symmetry.space_group_name_H-M   'P 1'
#
loop_
_entity.id
_entity.type
_entity.pdbx_description
1 polymer ?
#
loop_
_entity_poly.entity_id
_entity_poly.type
_entity_poly.pdbx_seq_one_letter_code
_entity_poly.pdbx_strand_id
1 'polypeptide(L)'
;MEPLSNVTARENVWVLEATIWAARAAEPHWQEQLNTLRSVAAYDLETQTWRTRLGALDRAGLEMLQILLDAAGRHGTEVRLVPVVVPPQWNGPVFGGFRTGGRS
;
A
#
# COMPACT_ATOMS: atom_id res chain seq x y z
N MET A 1 -23.65 4.73 -29.90
CA MET A 1 -22.47 3.83 -29.90
C MET A 1 -21.25 4.74 -29.92
N GLU A 2 -20.72 5.03 -28.73
CA GLU A 2 -19.56 5.90 -28.42
C GLU A 2 -18.79 5.23 -27.26
N PRO A 3 -17.48 5.50 -27.07
CA PRO A 3 -16.47 4.47 -27.29
C PRO A 3 -16.06 3.69 -26.02
N LEU A 4 -15.82 2.39 -26.22
CA LEU A 4 -15.26 1.43 -25.25
C LEU A 4 -13.84 1.80 -24.73
N SER A 5 -13.25 2.88 -25.24
CA SER A 5 -11.91 3.36 -24.88
C SER A 5 -11.83 4.01 -23.49
N ASN A 6 -12.95 4.53 -22.96
CA ASN A 6 -12.95 5.20 -21.65
C ASN A 6 -13.10 4.20 -20.48
N VAL A 7 -13.63 3.01 -20.75
CA VAL A 7 -13.78 1.92 -19.76
C VAL A 7 -12.46 1.17 -19.60
N THR A 8 -11.77 0.86 -20.70
CA THR A 8 -10.45 0.20 -20.69
C THR A 8 -9.32 1.07 -20.12
N ALA A 9 -9.43 2.41 -20.16
CA ALA A 9 -8.45 3.30 -19.53
C ALA A 9 -8.53 3.27 -17.99
N ARG A 10 -9.73 3.09 -17.42
CA ARG A 10 -9.92 2.95 -15.96
C ARG A 10 -9.56 1.56 -15.43
N GLU A 11 -9.59 0.54 -16.29
CA GLU A 11 -9.15 -0.81 -15.96
C GLU A 11 -7.61 -0.96 -15.94
N ASN A 12 -6.88 0.02 -16.48
CA ASN A 12 -5.42 0.01 -16.54
C ASN A 12 -4.77 0.83 -15.43
N VAL A 13 -5.54 1.43 -14.52
CA VAL A 13 -4.99 2.19 -13.41
C VAL A 13 -5.10 1.39 -12.11
N TRP A 14 -4.06 1.47 -11.30
CA TRP A 14 -3.95 0.73 -10.05
C TRP A 14 -3.22 1.56 -8.99
N VAL A 15 -3.40 1.18 -7.74
CA VAL A 15 -2.62 1.69 -6.60
C VAL A 15 -1.92 0.52 -5.93
N LEU A 16 -0.74 0.76 -5.37
CA LEU A 16 -0.04 -0.24 -4.59
C LEU A 16 -0.62 -0.24 -3.18
N GLU A 17 -1.24 -1.35 -2.77
CA GLU A 17 -1.62 -1.55 -1.38
C GLU A 17 -0.46 -2.22 -0.64
N ALA A 18 -0.01 -1.56 0.42
CA ALA A 18 0.99 -2.09 1.34
C ALA A 18 0.29 -2.52 2.62
N THR A 19 0.42 -3.79 2.97
CA THR A 19 -0.10 -4.39 4.20
C THR A 19 1.05 -4.85 5.07
N ILE A 20 1.05 -4.46 6.34
CA ILE A 20 2.00 -4.95 7.36
C ILE A 20 1.21 -5.63 8.46
N TRP A 21 1.62 -6.84 8.85
CA TRP A 21 1.06 -7.49 10.03
C TRP A 21 1.68 -6.93 11.30
N ALA A 22 0.86 -6.56 12.27
CA ALA A 22 1.37 -6.15 13.57
C ALA A 22 2.01 -7.36 14.28
N ALA A 23 3.32 -7.34 14.51
CA ALA A 23 3.94 -8.20 15.51
C ALA A 23 3.62 -7.62 16.88
N ARG A 24 3.06 -8.46 17.76
CA ARG A 24 2.81 -8.10 19.14
C ARG A 24 4.14 -8.18 19.91
N ALA A 25 4.98 -7.15 19.76
CA ALA A 25 6.20 -7.00 20.54
C ALA A 25 5.87 -6.62 22.00
N ALA A 26 6.85 -6.75 22.91
CA ALA A 26 6.69 -6.26 24.29
C ALA A 26 6.38 -4.75 24.30
N GLU A 27 5.48 -4.33 25.20
CA GLU A 27 4.77 -3.04 25.23
C GLU A 27 5.53 -1.76 24.85
N PRO A 28 6.83 -1.57 25.18
CA PRO A 28 7.57 -0.38 24.76
C PRO A 28 7.82 -0.33 23.24
N HIS A 29 8.16 -1.48 22.64
CA HIS A 29 8.43 -1.59 21.20
C HIS A 29 7.13 -1.51 20.39
N TRP A 30 6.02 -1.94 20.99
CA TRP A 30 4.68 -1.83 20.40
C TRP A 30 4.23 -0.36 20.28
N GLN A 31 4.48 0.48 21.28
CA GLN A 31 4.12 1.91 21.21
C GLN A 31 4.95 2.69 20.18
N GLU A 32 6.25 2.39 20.06
CA GLU A 32 7.10 3.00 19.04
C GLU A 32 6.63 2.64 17.62
N GLN A 33 6.31 1.35 17.41
CA GLN A 33 5.73 0.86 16.17
C GLN A 33 4.41 1.56 15.84
N LEU A 34 3.51 1.68 16.82
CA LEU A 34 2.22 2.37 16.68
C LEU A 34 2.40 3.84 16.26
N ASN A 35 3.29 4.57 16.94
CA ASN A 35 3.50 5.99 16.66
C ASN A 35 4.09 6.22 15.26
N THR A 36 5.00 5.35 14.85
CA THR A 36 5.64 5.44 13.53
C THR A 36 4.65 5.11 12.42
N LEU A 37 3.94 3.99 12.53
CA LEU A 37 3.03 3.50 11.49
C LEU A 37 1.74 4.33 11.37
N ARG A 38 1.24 4.94 12.45
CA ARG A 38 0.05 5.83 12.38
C ARG A 38 0.22 7.02 11.45
N SER A 39 1.45 7.48 11.23
CA SER A 39 1.70 8.61 10.35
C SER A 39 1.61 8.26 8.87
N VAL A 40 1.77 6.98 8.51
CA VAL A 40 1.87 6.51 7.11
C VAL A 40 0.82 5.45 6.72
N ALA A 41 0.14 4.84 7.69
CA ALA A 41 -0.80 3.76 7.47
C ALA A 41 -1.98 3.79 8.45
N ALA A 42 -3.13 3.29 8.00
CA ALA A 42 -4.30 3.08 8.84
C ALA A 42 -4.25 1.69 9.47
N TYR A 43 -4.60 1.58 10.75
CA TYR A 43 -4.67 0.31 11.46
C TYR A 43 -6.06 -0.33 11.32
N ASP A 44 -6.09 -1.57 10.88
CA ASP A 44 -7.26 -2.44 10.85
C ASP A 44 -7.26 -3.31 12.12
N LEU A 45 -8.24 -3.07 13.00
CA LEU A 45 -8.40 -3.78 14.27
C LEU A 45 -8.85 -5.22 14.08
N GLU A 46 -9.60 -5.52 13.01
CA GLU A 46 -10.15 -6.84 12.75
C GLU A 46 -9.06 -7.79 12.29
N THR A 47 -8.23 -7.35 11.33
CA THR A 47 -7.15 -8.18 10.79
C THR A 47 -5.81 -7.96 11.49
N GLN A 48 -5.72 -7.03 12.44
CA GLN A 48 -4.49 -6.61 13.12
C GLN A 48 -3.37 -6.23 12.13
N THR A 49 -3.74 -5.48 11.08
CA THR A 49 -2.80 -5.06 10.04
C THR A 49 -2.77 -3.56 9.86
N TRP A 50 -1.62 -3.03 9.50
CA TRP A 50 -1.47 -1.68 8.97
C TRP A 50 -1.63 -1.71 7.47
N ARG A 51 -2.43 -0.80 6.92
CA ARG A 51 -2.64 -0.67 5.49
C ARG A 51 -2.45 0.75 5.03
N THR A 52 -1.75 0.90 3.92
CA THR A 52 -1.70 2.16 3.18
C THR A 52 -1.77 1.89 1.68
N ARG A 53 -2.07 2.93 0.92
CA ARG A 53 -2.17 2.86 -0.53
C ARG A 53 -1.32 3.94 -1.15
N LEU A 54 -0.55 3.56 -2.17
CA LEU A 54 0.35 4.44 -2.88
C LEU A 54 -0.10 4.52 -4.33
N GLY A 55 -0.27 5.74 -4.80
CA GLY A 55 -0.60 6.04 -6.19
C GLY A 55 0.59 6.34 -7.08
N ALA A 56 1.73 6.61 -6.45
CA ALA A 56 2.98 6.97 -7.11
C ALA A 56 4.15 6.58 -6.20
N LEU A 57 5.31 6.32 -6.81
CA LEU A 57 6.60 6.19 -6.12
C LEU A 57 7.39 7.49 -6.28
N ASP A 58 6.75 8.62 -5.97
CA ASP A 58 7.45 9.87 -5.79
C ASP A 58 8.23 9.86 -4.46
N ARG A 59 8.88 10.98 -4.11
CA ARG A 59 9.64 11.07 -2.86
C ARG A 59 8.82 10.65 -1.63
N ALA A 60 7.60 11.17 -1.52
CA ALA A 60 6.72 10.86 -0.38
C ALA A 60 6.30 9.38 -0.38
N GLY A 61 6.01 8.83 -1.56
CA GLY A 61 5.71 7.41 -1.73
C GLY A 61 6.86 6.50 -1.33
N LEU A 62 8.09 6.85 -1.71
CA LEU A 62 9.29 6.11 -1.35
C LEU A 62 9.61 6.23 0.14
N GLU A 63 9.47 7.40 0.74
CA GLU A 63 9.64 7.62 2.18
C GLU A 63 8.64 6.78 2.98
N MET A 64 7.36 6.74 2.57
CA MET A 64 6.36 5.87 3.19
C MET A 64 6.74 4.39 3.10
N LEU A 65 7.14 3.89 1.92
CA LEU A 65 7.58 2.50 1.77
C LEU A 65 8.81 2.19 2.62
N GLN A 66 9.74 3.13 2.73
CA GLN A 66 10.93 2.95 3.57
C GLN A 66 10.55 2.83 5.04
N ILE A 67 9.69 3.71 5.56
CA ILE A 67 9.20 3.65 6.94
C ILE A 67 8.52 2.31 7.23
N LEU A 68 7.71 1.83 6.28
CA LEU A 68 7.01 0.54 6.35
C LEU A 68 7.99 -0.64 6.41
N LEU A 69 8.98 -0.67 5.51
CA LEU A 69 9.98 -1.75 5.44
C LEU A 69 10.94 -1.72 6.64
N ASP A 70 11.32 -0.52 7.11
CA ASP A 70 12.18 -0.36 8.29
C ASP A 70 11.48 -0.85 9.56
N ALA A 71 10.20 -0.48 9.74
CA ALA A 71 9.39 -1.00 10.84
C ALA A 71 9.30 -2.52 10.78
N ALA A 72 9.09 -3.08 9.58
CA ALA A 72 9.01 -4.51 9.41
C ALA A 72 10.33 -5.24 9.69
N GLY A 73 11.45 -4.69 9.22
CA GLY A 73 12.79 -5.21 9.51
C GLY A 73 13.14 -5.18 10.99
N ARG A 74 12.78 -4.11 11.71
CA ARG A 74 13.03 -3.99 13.16
C ARG A 74 12.19 -4.95 14.00
N HIS A 75 10.94 -5.19 13.60
CA HIS A 75 9.99 -5.97 14.41
C HIS A 75 9.76 -7.40 13.90
N GLY A 76 10.42 -7.80 12.81
CA GLY A 76 10.28 -9.13 12.22
C GLY A 76 8.88 -9.39 11.66
N THR A 77 8.20 -8.36 11.17
CA THR A 77 6.85 -8.49 10.61
C THR A 77 6.88 -8.69 9.11
N GLU A 78 5.86 -9.38 8.59
CA GLU A 78 5.69 -9.52 7.15
C GLU A 78 5.15 -8.21 6.52
N VAL A 79 5.64 -7.90 5.33
CA VAL A 79 5.11 -6.83 4.46
C VAL A 79 4.64 -7.46 3.17
N ARG A 80 3.38 -7.20 2.82
CA ARG A 80 2.79 -7.61 1.55
C ARG A 80 2.48 -6.38 0.71
N LEU A 81 3.06 -6.33 -0.47
CA LEU A 81 2.81 -5.30 -1.47
C LEU A 81 2.03 -5.92 -2.61
N VAL A 82 0.83 -5.41 -2.88
CA VAL A 82 -0.03 -5.92 -3.96
C VAL A 82 -0.60 -4.77 -4.79
N PRO A 83 -0.61 -4.88 -6.13
CA PRO A 83 -1.37 -3.95 -6.95
C PRO A 83 -2.86 -4.21 -6.76
N VAL A 84 -3.63 -3.15 -6.51
CA VAL A 84 -5.10 -3.23 -6.39
C VAL A 84 -5.76 -2.21 -7.31
N VAL A 85 -7.00 -2.52 -7.71
CA VAL A 85 -7.84 -1.58 -8.47
C VAL A 85 -8.04 -0.31 -7.63
N VAL A 86 -8.04 0.84 -8.30
CA VAL A 86 -8.23 2.14 -7.67
C VAL A 86 -9.56 2.16 -6.89
N PRO A 87 -9.55 2.36 -5.55
CA PRO A 87 -10.77 2.44 -4.76
C PRO A 87 -11.65 3.62 -5.17
N PRO A 88 -12.99 3.53 -5.05
CA PRO A 88 -13.90 4.62 -5.40
C PRO A 88 -13.63 5.95 -4.69
N GLN A 89 -13.10 5.90 -3.46
CA GLN A 89 -12.78 7.06 -2.62
C GLN A 89 -11.36 7.62 -2.84
N TRP A 90 -10.60 7.08 -3.79
CA TRP A 90 -9.22 7.49 -4.04
C TRP A 90 -9.15 8.77 -4.88
N ASN A 91 -8.56 9.82 -4.30
CA ASN A 91 -8.37 11.12 -4.95
C ASN A 91 -6.89 11.43 -5.27
N GLY A 92 -6.00 10.45 -5.12
CA GLY A 92 -4.56 10.63 -5.29
C GLY A 92 -4.04 10.22 -6.67
N PRO A 93 -2.71 10.25 -6.88
CA PRO A 93 -2.06 9.72 -8.09
C PRO A 93 -2.42 8.25 -8.34
N VAL A 94 -2.20 7.74 -9.54
CA VAL A 94 -2.40 6.33 -9.86
C VAL A 94 -1.26 5.83 -10.73
N PHE A 95 -0.92 4.55 -10.60
CA PHE A 95 -0.02 3.90 -11.54
C PHE A 95 -0.79 3.54 -12.82
N GLY A 96 -0.15 3.70 -13.97
CA GLY A 96 -0.71 3.31 -15.26
C GLY A 96 -0.14 1.99 -15.78
N GLY A 97 -0.99 1.18 -16.42
CA GLY A 97 -0.64 -0.03 -17.15
C GLY A 97 -0.44 -1.25 -16.25
N PHE A 98 -1.33 -2.23 -16.34
CA PHE A 98 -1.05 -3.59 -15.88
C PHE A 98 -0.38 -4.34 -17.05
N ARG A 99 0.95 -4.35 -17.13
CA ARG A 99 1.63 -5.26 -18.06
C ARG A 99 1.57 -6.66 -17.46
N THR A 100 0.54 -7.41 -17.80
CA THR A 100 0.61 -8.88 -17.71
C THR A 100 1.79 -9.30 -18.57
N GLY A 101 2.81 -9.90 -17.93
CA GLY A 101 3.96 -10.43 -18.62
C GLY A 101 3.52 -11.55 -19.57
N GLY A 102 3.26 -11.20 -20.83
CA GLY A 102 3.22 -12.16 -21.92
C GLY A 102 4.63 -12.68 -22.12
N ARG A 103 4.94 -13.83 -21.51
CA ARG A 103 6.06 -14.66 -21.96
C ARG A 103 5.65 -15.24 -23.32
N SER A 104 6.29 -14.76 -24.38
CA SER A 104 6.47 -15.52 -25.62
C SER A 104 7.54 -16.59 -25.41
#